data_AF-A0A3G2IMY7-F1
#
_entry.id   AF-A0A3G2IMY7-F1
#
_cell.length_a   1.000
_cell.length_b   1.000
_cell.length_c   1.000
_cell.angle_alpha   90.00
_cell.angle_beta   90.00
_cell.angle_gamma   90.00
#
_symmetry.space_group_name_H-M   'P 1'
#
loop_
_entity.id
_entity.type
_entity.pdbx_description
1 polymer ?
#
loop_
_entity_poly.entity_id
_entity_poly.type
_entity_poly.pdbx_seq_one_letter_code
_entity_poly.pdbx_strand_id
1 'polypeptide(L)' 'MKWDDHFLVASGVKKTKTRNDVPFRVTSFQNGDDLVFFPEKQQYYLFYSGNPNPDRCTIQSTSTYEITQLPRYEKPDT' A
#
# COMPACT_ATOMS: atom_id res chain seq x y z
N MET A 1 -0.89 -3.42 6.67
CA MET A 1 -1.76 -2.40 7.31
C MET A 1 -2.82 -3.14 8.08
N LYS A 2 -3.12 -2.80 9.34
CA LYS A 2 -4.26 -3.38 10.07
C LYS A 2 -5.46 -2.48 9.83
N TRP A 3 -6.54 -3.04 9.29
CA TRP A 3 -7.83 -2.38 9.12
C TRP A 3 -8.85 -3.18 9.90
N ASP A 4 -9.40 -2.58 10.96
CA ASP A 4 -10.22 -3.30 11.94
C ASP A 4 -9.50 -4.58 12.43
N ASP A 5 -10.14 -5.74 12.47
CA ASP A 5 -9.50 -7.02 12.83
C ASP A 5 -8.79 -7.75 11.67
N HIS A 6 -8.58 -7.07 10.53
CA HIS A 6 -7.98 -7.66 9.33
C HIS A 6 -6.60 -7.09 9.00
N PHE A 7 -5.72 -7.97 8.50
CA PHE A 7 -4.45 -7.56 7.91
C PHE A 7 -4.59 -7.42 6.40
N LEU A 8 -4.32 -6.22 5.89
CA LEU A 8 -4.20 -5.98 4.47
C LEU A 8 -2.77 -6.32 4.02
N VAL A 9 -2.68 -7.33 3.15
CA VAL A 9 -1.43 -7.79 2.52
C VAL A 9 -1.30 -7.12 1.16
N ALA A 10 -0.31 -6.23 1.02
CA ALA A 10 -0.05 -5.57 -0.25
C ALA A 10 0.43 -6.58 -1.29
N SER A 11 -0.21 -6.59 -2.45
CA SER A 11 0.14 -7.45 -3.59
C SER A 11 1.03 -6.75 -4.61
N GLY A 12 1.07 -5.41 -4.60
CA GLY A 12 1.95 -4.65 -5.48
C GLY A 12 1.76 -3.14 -5.35
N VAL A 13 2.70 -2.39 -5.93
CA VAL A 13 2.64 -0.93 -6.01
C VAL A 13 2.81 -0.49 -7.46
N LYS A 14 1.88 0.34 -7.96
CA LYS A 14 1.94 0.95 -9.28
C LYS A 14 2.10 2.46 -9.16
N LYS A 15 3.08 3.01 -9.87
CA LYS A 15 3.21 4.47 -10.08
C LYS A 15 2.43 4.85 -11.33
N THR A 16 1.61 5.88 -11.26
CA THR A 16 0.79 6.33 -12.38
C THR A 16 0.50 7.82 -12.24
N LYS A 17 -0.32 8.38 -13.12
CA LYS A 17 -0.65 9.80 -13.17
C LYS A 17 -2.10 10.03 -13.60
N THR A 18 -2.68 11.14 -13.15
CA THR A 18 -4.02 11.56 -13.57
C THR A 18 -4.00 12.04 -15.02
N ARG A 19 -5.18 12.30 -15.60
CA ARG A 19 -5.29 12.91 -16.94
C ARG A 19 -4.60 14.29 -17.02
N ASN A 20 -4.49 14.99 -15.88
CA ASN A 20 -3.84 16.29 -15.76
C ASN A 20 -2.38 16.16 -15.31
N ASP A 21 -1.73 15.01 -15.58
CA ASP A 21 -0.33 14.70 -15.28
C ASP A 21 0.09 14.65 -13.80
N VAL A 22 -0.86 14.82 -12.87
CA VAL A 22 -0.58 14.73 -11.42
C VAL A 22 -0.16 13.30 -11.03
N PRO A 23 1.03 13.06 -10.47
CA PRO A 23 1.50 11.74 -10.11
C PRO A 23 0.80 11.18 -8.86
N PHE A 24 0.55 9.87 -8.87
CA PHE A 24 0.05 9.14 -7.70
C PHE A 24 0.55 7.69 -7.67
N ARG A 25 0.44 7.07 -6.51
CA ARG A 25 0.80 5.66 -6.29
C ARG A 25 -0.46 4.89 -5.92
N VAL A 26 -0.59 3.67 -6.44
CA VAL A 26 -1.63 2.72 -6.06
C VAL A 26 -0.95 1.53 -5.40
N THR A 27 -1.31 1.25 -4.15
CA THR A 27 -0.95 0.02 -3.47
C THR A 27 -2.17 -0.88 -3.48
N SER A 28 -2.12 -1.97 -4.23
CA SER A 28 -3.20 -2.95 -4.30
C SER A 28 -3.04 -3.99 -3.20
N PHE A 29 -4.16 -4.47 -2.67
CA PHE A 29 -4.21 -5.52 -1.66
C PHE A 29 -4.84 -6.80 -2.23
N GLN A 30 -4.51 -7.95 -1.63
CA GLN A 30 -5.00 -9.25 -2.12
C GLN A 30 -6.53 -9.39 -2.03
N ASN A 31 -7.19 -8.66 -1.13
CA ASN A 31 -8.64 -8.64 -1.00
C ASN A 31 -9.34 -7.76 -2.05
N GLY A 32 -8.60 -7.17 -3.00
CA GLY A 32 -9.14 -6.32 -4.06
C GLY A 32 -9.26 -4.84 -3.70
N ASP A 33 -8.83 -4.43 -2.51
CA ASP A 33 -8.79 -3.03 -2.12
C ASP A 33 -7.59 -2.31 -2.73
N ASP A 34 -7.75 -1.02 -3.01
CA ASP A 34 -6.68 -0.16 -3.50
C ASP A 34 -6.48 1.05 -2.58
N LEU A 35 -5.25 1.25 -2.11
CA LEU A 35 -4.82 2.49 -1.45
C LEU A 35 -4.13 3.40 -2.46
N VAL A 36 -4.75 4.54 -2.74
CA VAL A 36 -4.22 5.58 -3.61
C VAL A 36 -3.56 6.66 -2.77
N PHE A 37 -2.30 6.98 -3.09
CA PHE A 37 -1.51 8.01 -2.43
C PHE A 37 -1.06 9.10 -3.41
N PHE A 38 -1.42 10.34 -3.12
CA PHE A 38 -0.97 11.54 -3.82
C PHE A 38 0.17 12.20 -3.04
N PRO A 39 1.45 12.01 -3.47
CA PRO A 39 2.62 12.45 -2.70
C PRO A 39 2.71 13.96 -2.55
N GLU A 40 2.36 14.73 -3.58
CA GLU A 40 2.43 16.20 -3.53
C GLU A 40 1.49 16.80 -2.48
N LYS A 41 0.33 16.17 -2.28
CA LYS A 41 -0.69 16.63 -1.33
C LYS A 41 -0.62 15.92 0.01
N GLN A 42 0.22 14.90 0.15
CA GLN A 42 0.24 13.96 1.28
C GLN A 42 -1.17 13.40 1.58
N GLN A 43 -1.91 13.04 0.52
CA GLN A 43 -3.30 12.59 0.63
C GLN A 43 -3.45 11.10 0.31
N TYR A 44 -4.27 10.43 1.10
CA TYR A 44 -4.59 9.01 0.94
C TYR A 44 -6.08 8.85 0.66
N TYR A 45 -6.39 7.94 -0.26
CA TYR A 45 -7.74 7.53 -0.62
C TYR A 45 -7.79 6.01 -0.62
N LEU A 46 -8.79 5.42 0.04
CA LEU A 46 -9.01 3.98 0.05
C LEU A 46 -10.22 3.65 -0.81
N PHE A 47 -10.03 2.77 -1.79
CA PHE A 47 -11.11 2.17 -2.57
C PHE A 47 -11.38 0.79 -1.99
N TYR A 48 -12.42 0.69 -1.17
CA TYR A 48 -12.81 -0.54 -0.50
C TYR A 48 -13.80 -1.33 -1.37
N SER A 49 -13.54 -2.62 -1.57
CA SER A 49 -14.46 -3.57 -2.20
C SER A 49 -14.98 -3.13 -3.59
N GLY A 50 -14.15 -2.44 -4.37
CA GLY A 50 -14.54 -1.94 -5.70
C GLY A 50 -15.56 -0.78 -5.69
N ASN A 51 -15.79 -0.15 -4.53
CA ASN A 51 -16.63 1.05 -4.44
C ASN A 51 -16.00 2.20 -5.26
N PRO A 52 -16.72 2.82 -6.20
CA PRO A 52 -16.20 3.94 -6.99
C PRO A 52 -15.99 5.22 -6.17
N ASN A 53 -16.62 5.35 -5.01
CA ASN A 53 -16.43 6.47 -4.10
C ASN A 53 -15.37 6.11 -3.06
N PRO A 54 -14.18 6.74 -3.10
CA PRO A 54 -13.13 6.44 -2.14
C PRO A 54 -13.36 7.12 -0.79
N ASP A 55 -12.90 6.46 0.26
CA ASP A 55 -12.78 7.07 1.58
C ASP A 55 -11.49 7.88 1.68
N ARG A 56 -11.58 9.09 2.22
CA ARG A 56 -10.41 9.93 2.47
C ARG A 56 -9.74 9.50 3.78
N CYS A 57 -8.48 9.09 3.68
CA CYS A 57 -7.71 8.65 4.84
C CYS A 57 -6.79 9.75 5.35
N THR A 58 -6.53 9.73 6.66
CA THR A 58 -5.52 10.58 7.31
C THR A 58 -4.50 9.68 8.01
N ILE A 59 -3.23 10.11 8.02
CA ILE A 59 -2.20 9.40 8.78
C ILE A 59 -2.41 9.73 10.26
N GLN A 60 -2.69 8.71 11.07
CA GLN A 60 -2.74 8.85 12.52
C GLN A 60 -1.36 8.65 13.17
N SER A 61 -0.59 7.69 12.66
CA SER A 61 0.76 7.39 13.17
C SER A 61 1.61 6.72 12.09
N THR A 62 2.92 6.92 12.16
CA THR A 62 3.90 6.22 11.34
C THR A 62 4.85 5.45 12.25
N SER A 63 5.02 4.16 11.98
CA SER A 63 5.96 3.30 12.70
C SER A 63 6.91 2.65 11.71
N THR A 64 8.21 2.70 12.01
CA THR A 64 9.24 1.95 11.29
C THR A 64 9.52 0.69 12.08
N TYR A 65 9.40 -0.47 11.43
CA TYR A 65 9.76 -1.76 12.02
C TYR A 65 11.21 -2.09 11.67
N GLU A 66 11.95 -2.63 12.63
CA GLU A 66 13.29 -3.16 12.40
C GLU A 66 13.24 -4.28 11.35
N ILE A 67 14.13 -4.22 10.36
CA ILE A 67 14.24 -5.27 9.34
C ILE A 67 14.93 -6.46 9.99
N THR A 68 14.19 -7.52 10.31
CA THR A 68 14.79 -8.80 10.69
C THR A 68 15.44 -9.44 9.47
N GLN A 69 16.74 -9.74 9.55
CA GLN A 69 17.39 -10.61 8.57
C GLN A 69 16.81 -12.02 8.70
N LEU A 70 16.03 -12.45 7.70
CA LEU A 70 15.61 -13.85 7.62
C LEU A 70 16.83 -14.72 7.33
N PRO A 71 17.00 -15.88 7.99
CA PRO A 71 18.07 -16.80 7.66
C PRO A 71 17.97 -17.17 6.18
N ARG A 72 19.03 -16.90 5.43
CA ARG A 72 19.13 -17.27 4.03
C ARG A 72 19.46 -18.76 3.96
N TYR A 73 18.74 -19.50 3.12
CA TYR A 73 19.16 -20.85 2.78
C TYR A 73 20.46 -20.76 1.98
N GLU A 74 21.57 -21.20 2.56
CA GLU A 74 22.82 -21.41 1.85
C GLU A 74 22.75 -22.79 1.18
N LYS A 75 22.78 -22.80 -0.15
CA LYS A 75 22.87 -24.06 -0.89
C LYS A 75 24.25 -24.66 -0.61
N PRO A 76 24.36 -25.94 -0.22
CA PRO A 76 25.66 -26.57 -0.03
C PRO A 76 26.45 -26.56 -1.33
N ASP A 77 27.75 -26.23 -1.25
CA ASP A 77 28.67 -26.39 -2.36
C ASP A 77 28.82 -27.89 -2.65
N THR A 78 28.36 -28.31 -3.83
CA THR A 78 28.51 -29.66 -4.38
C THR A 78 29.93 -29.93 -4.84
#